data_AF-A0A8S9Q2U7-F1
#
_entry.id   AF-A0A8S9Q2U7-F1
#
_cell.length_a   1.000
_cell.length_b   1.000
_cell.length_c   1.000
_cell.angle_alpha   90.00
_cell.angle_beta   90.00
_cell.angle_gamma   90.00
#
_symmetry.space_group_name_H-M   'P 1'
#
loop_
_entity.id
_entity.type
_entity.pdbx_description
1 polymer ?
#
loop_
_entity_poly.entity_id
_entity_poly.type
_entity_poly.pdbx_seq_one_letter_code
_entity_poly.pdbx_strand_id
1 'polypeptide(L)' 'MVGEGKPVLLAECCGELLKIGKDCYLGIAQIILSSYEYINIASKAIPKSKQTWNDCIHACN' A
#
# COMPACT_ATOMS: atom_id res chain seq x y z
N MET A 1 -17.95 16.22 -3.94
CA MET A 1 -17.73 16.37 -2.48
C MET A 1 -16.64 15.39 -2.09
N VAL A 2 -15.39 15.82 -2.03
CA VAL A 2 -14.27 15.05 -1.49
C VAL A 2 -14.10 15.54 -0.06
N GLY A 3 -14.44 14.70 0.92
CA GLY A 3 -14.46 15.07 2.34
C GLY A 3 -13.06 15.39 2.87
N GLU A 4 -12.98 16.44 3.68
CA GLU A 4 -11.77 17.00 4.30
C GLU A 4 -11.02 16.03 5.25
N GLY A 5 -11.47 14.77 5.39
CA GLY A 5 -10.79 13.72 6.17
C GLY A 5 -9.95 12.71 5.36
N LYS A 6 -10.15 12.61 4.04
CA LYS A 6 -9.42 11.64 3.19
C LYS A 6 -7.92 11.96 3.06
N PRO A 7 -7.49 13.23 2.90
CA PRO A 7 -6.07 13.56 2.78
C PRO A 7 -5.28 13.37 4.07
N VAL A 8 -5.89 13.66 5.23
CA VAL A 8 -5.25 13.52 6.55
C VAL A 8 -5.03 12.04 6.89
N LEU A 9 -6.06 11.21 6.71
CA LEU A 9 -5.95 9.77 6.90
C LEU A 9 -4.94 9.15 5.93
N LEU A 10 -4.86 9.64 4.69
CA LEU A 10 -3.86 9.18 3.73
C LEU A 10 -2.43 9.53 4.19
N ALA A 11 -2.19 10.75 4.69
CA ALA A 11 -0.89 11.16 5.19
C ALA A 11 -0.44 10.35 6.41
N GLU A 12 -1.34 10.09 7.38
CA GLU A 12 -1.06 9.25 8.54
C GLU A 12 -0.80 7.79 8.16
N CYS A 13 -1.66 7.21 7.32
CA CYS A 13 -1.48 5.83 6.85
C CYS A 13 -0.20 5.66 6.02
N CYS A 14 0.15 6.66 5.20
CA CYS A 14 1.39 6.66 4.44
C CYS A 14 2.60 6.83 5.35
N GLY A 15 2.52 7.66 6.41
CA GLY A 15 3.59 7.79 7.40
C GLY A 15 3.96 6.46 8.07
N GLU A 16 2.97 5.68 8.50
CA GLU A 16 3.21 4.34 9.07
C GLU A 16 3.75 3.36 8.03
N LEU A 17 3.21 3.40 6.80
CA LEU A 17 3.69 2.56 5.70
C LEU A 17 5.15 2.84 5.37
N LEU A 18 5.55 4.11 5.31
CA LEU A 18 6.90 4.54 4.99
C LEU A 18 7.90 4.12 6.08
N LYS A 19 7.50 4.10 7.36
CA LYS A 19 8.32 3.58 8.47
C LYS A 19 8.66 2.09 8.31
N ILE A 20 7.74 1.30 7.76
CA ILE A 20 7.97 -0.13 7.48
C ILE A 20 9.02 -0.32 6.38
N GLY A 21 9.06 0.60 5.41
CA GLY A 21 9.99 0.57 4.29
C GLY A 21 9.50 -0.26 3.11
N LYS A 22 9.99 0.10 1.92
CA LYS A 22 9.49 -0.40 0.63
C LYS A 22 9.56 -1.92 0.51
N ASP A 23 10.73 -2.47 0.79
CA ASP A 23 11.00 -3.90 0.55
C ASP A 23 10.25 -4.77 1.55
N CYS A 24 10.15 -4.33 2.81
CA CYS A 24 9.37 -5.01 3.84
C CYS A 24 7.88 -5.01 3.48
N TYR A 25 7.32 -3.85 3.11
CA TYR A 25 5.93 -3.73 2.70
C TYR A 25 5.60 -4.62 1.48
N LEU A 26 6.40 -4.51 0.42
CA LEU A 26 6.17 -5.29 -0.80
C LEU A 26 6.43 -6.78 -0.60
N GLY A 27 7.41 -7.16 0.24
CA GLY A 27 7.69 -8.54 0.61
C GLY A 27 6.53 -9.17 1.38
N ILE A 28 6.00 -8.48 2.40
CA ILE A 28 4.82 -8.93 3.15
C ILE A 28 3.61 -9.07 2.22
N ALA A 29 3.37 -8.09 1.34
CA ALA A 29 2.30 -8.17 0.35
C ALA A 29 2.46 -9.40 -0.55
N GLN A 30 3.67 -9.70 -1.02
CA GLN A 30 3.92 -10.90 -1.84
C GLN A 30 3.70 -12.20 -1.06
N ILE A 31 4.12 -12.27 0.21
CA ILE A 31 3.94 -13.46 1.06
C ILE A 31 2.46 -13.72 1.33
N ILE A 32 1.69 -12.69 1.68
CA ILE A 32 0.25 -12.84 1.93
C ILE A 32 -0.46 -13.24 0.64
N LEU A 33 -0.14 -12.58 -0.47
CA LEU A 33 -0.80 -12.81 -1.76
C LEU A 33 -0.39 -14.13 -2.44
N SER A 34 0.71 -14.77 -2.02
CA SER A 34 1.07 -16.11 -2.48
C SER A 34 0.36 -17.23 -1.71
N SER A 35 -0.34 -16.91 -0.63
CA SER A 35 -1.14 -17.90 0.11
C SER A 35 -2.37 -18.35 -0.69
N TYR A 36 -2.83 -19.57 -0.42
CA TYR A 36 -3.97 -20.19 -1.12
C TYR A 36 -5.23 -19.32 -1.08
N GLU A 37 -5.44 -18.59 0.02
CA GLU A 37 -6.62 -17.73 0.22
C GLU A 37 -6.64 -16.54 -0.76
N TYR A 38 -5.47 -16.02 -1.14
CA TYR A 38 -5.35 -14.78 -1.90
C TYR A 38 -4.70 -14.94 -3.28
N ILE A 39 -4.27 -16.16 -3.65
CA ILE A 39 -3.58 -16.42 -4.92
C ILE A 39 -4.40 -15.98 -6.14
N ASN A 40 -5.72 -16.12 -6.09
CA ASN A 40 -6.63 -15.75 -7.17
C ASN A 40 -6.68 -14.23 -7.43
N ILE A 41 -6.29 -13.41 -6.44
CA ILE A 41 -6.25 -11.94 -6.56
C ILE A 41 -4.84 -11.39 -6.68
N ALA A 42 -3.81 -12.22 -6.48
CA ALA A 42 -2.41 -11.80 -6.43
C ALA A 42 -1.98 -10.98 -7.64
N SER A 43 -2.42 -11.38 -8.84
CA SER A 43 -2.10 -10.70 -10.10
C SER A 43 -2.57 -9.25 -10.16
N LYS A 44 -3.64 -8.89 -9.42
CA LYS A 44 -4.17 -7.53 -9.32
C LYS A 44 -3.67 -6.80 -8.08
N ALA A 45 -3.56 -7.53 -6.97
CA ALA A 45 -3.21 -6.95 -5.67
C ALA A 45 -1.73 -6.56 -5.59
N ILE A 46 -0.80 -7.35 -6.15
CA ILE A 46 0.64 -7.02 -6.14
C ILE A 46 0.92 -5.69 -6.88
N PRO A 47 0.42 -5.47 -8.12
CA PRO A 47 0.56 -4.17 -8.78
C PRO A 47 -0.07 -3.01 -7.98
N LYS A 48 -1.22 -3.24 -7.36
CA LYS A 48 -1.91 -2.22 -6.55
C LYS A 48 -1.13 -1.86 -5.28
N SER A 49 -0.47 -2.82 -4.63
CA SER A 49 0.44 -2.55 -3.50
C SER A 49 1.61 -1.67 -3.95
N LYS A 50 2.22 -1.97 -5.11
CA LYS A 50 3.28 -1.10 -5.68
C LYS A 50 2.78 0.31 -5.96
N GLN A 51 1.58 0.44 -6.53
CA GLN A 51 0.97 1.74 -6.77
C GLN A 51 0.73 2.50 -5.46
N THR A 52 0.17 1.84 -4.45
CA THR A 52 -0.09 2.44 -3.13
C THR A 52 1.19 2.97 -2.49
N TRP A 53 2.28 2.22 -2.59
CA TRP A 53 3.59 2.68 -2.13
C TRP A 53 4.04 3.96 -2.85
N ASN A 54 3.92 3.98 -4.18
CA ASN A 54 4.27 5.16 -4.96
C ASN A 54 3.39 6.34 -4.59
N ASP A 55 2.07 6.15 -4.52
CA ASP A 55 1.12 7.22 -4.13
C ASP A 55 1.47 7.80 -2.76
N CYS A 56 1.88 6.95 -1.80
CA CYS A 56 2.34 7.40 -0.49
C CYS A 56 3.63 8.22 -0.53
N ILE A 57 4.59 7.86 -1.39
CA ILE A 57 5.79 8.69 -1.59
C ILE A 57 5.41 10.04 -2.22
N HIS A 58 4.51 10.05 -3.20
CA HIS A 58 4.11 11.29 -3.88
C HIS A 58 3.29 12.21 -2.96
N ALA A 59 2.49 11.66 -2.05
CA ALA A 59 1.74 12.44 -1.07
C ALA A 59 2.63 13.13 -0.02
N CYS A 60 3.87 12.67 0.14
CA CYS A 60 4.87 13.27 1.05
C CYS A 60 5.80 14.29 0.38
N ASN A 61 5.68 14.52 -0.94
CA ASN A 61 6.49 15.47 -1.73
C ASN A 61 5.68 16.68 -2.18
#